data_AF-A0A9E3WBJ3-F1
#
_entry.id   AF-A0A9E3WBJ3-F1
#
_cell.length_a   1.000
_cell.length_b   1.000
_cell.length_c   1.000
_cell.angle_alpha   90.00
_cell.angle_beta   90.00
_cell.angle_gamma   90.00
#
_symmetry.space_group_name_H-M   'P 1'
#
loop_
_entity.id
_entity.type
_entity.pdbx_description
1 polymer ?
#
loop_
_entity_poly.entity_id
_entity_poly.type
_entity_poly.pdbx_seq_one_letter_code
_entity_poly.pdbx_strand_id
1 'polypeptide(L)'
;RIGAFTLFATHYFELTALAQTLTGVANVHLEVAEHGEALIFLHSVRDGPASRSYGLQVAALAGVPRHVVARARHHLEALETLPGLSPSAAPTPQLSLFAPPEPEAVAMLRAIDPDRLSPREALELVYRLRERLPPGS
;
A
#
# COMPACT_ATOMS: atom_id res chain seq x y z
N ARG A 1 28.61 22.68 -9.60
CA ARG A 1 27.19 22.46 -9.97
C ARG A 1 27.05 22.74 -11.46
N ILE A 2 26.39 21.86 -12.23
CA ILE A 2 26.31 21.96 -13.71
C ILE A 2 25.17 22.90 -14.15
N GLY A 3 24.08 23.00 -13.39
CA GLY A 3 23.04 24.04 -13.58
C GLY A 3 22.28 23.99 -14.91
N ALA A 4 22.34 22.87 -15.63
CA ALA A 4 21.69 22.72 -16.93
C ALA A 4 20.19 22.43 -16.80
N PHE A 5 19.41 22.94 -17.75
CA PHE A 5 18.00 22.58 -17.89
C PHE A 5 17.85 21.08 -18.14
N THR A 6 17.08 20.42 -17.29
CA THR A 6 16.93 18.95 -17.29
C THR A 6 15.45 18.59 -17.17
N LEU A 7 15.01 17.64 -17.97
CA LEU A 7 13.69 17.03 -17.87
C LEU A 7 13.90 15.54 -17.55
N PHE A 8 13.31 15.07 -16.46
CA PHE A 8 13.55 13.73 -15.94
C PHE A 8 12.22 12.98 -15.83
N ALA A 9 11.96 12.10 -16.79
CA ALA A 9 10.79 11.22 -16.77
C ALA A 9 11.11 9.93 -15.97
N THR A 10 10.29 9.60 -14.98
CA THR A 10 10.53 8.46 -14.09
C THR A 10 9.22 7.80 -13.66
N HIS A 11 9.31 6.53 -13.28
CA HIS A 11 8.25 5.78 -12.61
C HIS A 11 8.51 5.61 -11.10
N TYR A 12 9.64 6.11 -10.59
CA TYR A 12 9.98 6.09 -9.17
C TYR A 12 9.31 7.25 -8.45
N PHE A 13 8.33 6.94 -7.61
CA PHE A 13 7.61 7.95 -6.82
C PHE A 13 8.51 8.58 -5.75
N GLU A 14 9.49 7.85 -5.23
CA GLU A 14 10.41 8.27 -4.19
C GLU A 14 11.22 9.51 -4.61
N LEU A 15 11.49 9.63 -5.92
CA LEU A 15 12.22 10.79 -6.46
C LEU A 15 11.41 12.08 -6.40
N THR A 16 10.08 12.01 -6.22
CA THR A 16 9.27 13.21 -6.05
C THR A 16 9.60 13.97 -4.76
N ALA A 17 10.16 13.29 -3.75
CA ALA A 17 10.64 13.93 -2.53
C ALA A 17 11.86 14.85 -2.78
N LEU A 18 12.58 14.68 -3.89
CA LEU A 18 13.74 15.53 -4.22
C LEU A 18 13.36 16.99 -4.44
N ALA A 19 12.14 17.27 -4.90
CA ALA A 19 11.64 18.64 -5.05
C ALA A 19 11.55 19.39 -3.71
N GLN A 20 11.51 18.68 -2.57
CA GLN A 20 11.48 19.28 -1.24
C GLN A 20 12.89 19.58 -0.70
N THR A 21 13.92 18.88 -1.20
CA THR A 21 15.30 18.96 -0.67
C THR A 21 16.26 19.72 -1.59
N LEU A 22 15.98 19.77 -2.89
CA LEU A 22 16.83 20.41 -3.89
C LEU A 22 16.20 21.69 -4.44
N THR A 23 16.93 22.80 -4.32
CA THR A 23 16.54 24.08 -4.94
C THR A 23 16.55 23.98 -6.46
N GLY A 24 15.48 24.45 -7.11
CA GLY A 24 15.36 24.46 -8.57
C GLY A 24 14.82 23.16 -9.18
N VAL A 25 14.35 22.21 -8.35
CA VAL A 25 13.64 21.01 -8.80
C VAL A 25 12.14 21.21 -8.59
N ALA A 26 11.35 20.88 -9.60
CA ALA A 26 9.89 20.90 -9.53
C ALA A 26 9.34 19.56 -10.05
N ASN A 27 8.30 19.05 -9.38
CA ASN A 27 7.56 17.89 -9.86
C ASN A 27 6.48 18.33 -10.84
N VAL A 28 6.37 17.61 -11.94
CA VAL A 28 5.25 17.67 -12.87
C VAL A 28 4.81 16.26 -13.22
N HIS A 29 3.54 16.09 -13.58
CA HIS A 29 3.01 14.80 -14.03
C HIS A 29 2.03 14.98 -15.18
N LEU A 30 1.75 13.88 -15.89
CA LEU A 30 0.73 13.84 -16.94
C LEU A 30 -0.64 13.55 -16.34
N GLU A 31 -1.63 14.33 -16.75
CA GLU A 31 -3.01 14.20 -16.30
C GLU A 31 -3.70 13.01 -16.96
N VAL A 32 -4.46 12.29 -16.16
CA VAL A 32 -5.14 11.05 -16.52
C VAL A 32 -6.58 11.13 -16.01
N ALA A 33 -7.53 10.74 -16.85
CA ALA A 33 -8.94 10.60 -16.47
C ALA A 33 -9.34 9.13 -16.44
N GLU A 34 -10.06 8.74 -15.39
CA GLU A 34 -10.64 7.40 -15.24
C GLU A 34 -12.09 7.41 -15.74
N HIS A 35 -12.46 6.47 -16.61
CA HIS A 35 -13.84 6.24 -17.04
C HIS A 35 -14.18 4.75 -16.94
N GLY A 36 -14.80 4.36 -15.82
CA GLY A 36 -15.06 2.95 -15.52
C GLY A 36 -13.77 2.15 -15.38
N GLU A 37 -13.58 1.14 -16.24
CA GLU A 37 -12.33 0.35 -16.30
C GLU A 37 -11.30 0.91 -17.29
N ALA A 38 -11.66 1.95 -18.05
CA ALA A 38 -10.78 2.55 -19.05
C ALA A 38 -10.06 3.78 -18.49
N LEU A 39 -8.80 3.93 -18.89
CA LEU A 39 -7.95 5.04 -18.51
C LEU A 39 -7.62 5.89 -19.73
N ILE A 40 -7.90 7.19 -19.65
CA ILE A 40 -7.76 8.16 -20.75
C ILE A 40 -6.61 9.10 -20.41
N PHE A 41 -5.58 9.11 -21.26
CA PHE A 41 -4.47 10.05 -21.15
C PHE A 41 -4.88 11.40 -21.71
N LEU A 42 -4.93 12.43 -20.85
CA LEU A 42 -5.33 13.77 -21.27
C LEU A 42 -4.17 14.56 -21.92
N HIS A 43 -2.96 13.99 -21.92
CA HIS A 43 -1.73 14.60 -22.49
C HIS A 43 -1.44 16.02 -21.99
N SER A 44 -2.04 16.41 -20.86
CA SER A 44 -1.87 17.69 -20.20
C SER A 44 -0.87 17.53 -19.07
N VAL A 45 0.09 18.44 -18.95
CA VAL A 45 1.07 18.44 -17.86
C VAL A 45 0.52 19.28 -16.71
N ARG A 46 0.56 18.73 -15.51
CA ARG A 46 0.12 19.38 -14.27
C ARG A 46 1.28 19.48 -13.29
N ASP A 47 1.27 20.55 -12.50
CA ASP A 47 2.22 20.74 -11.42
C ASP A 47 2.00 19.74 -10.29
N GLY A 48 3.09 19.42 -9.58
CA GLY A 48 3.09 18.50 -8.45
C GLY A 48 3.32 17.03 -8.84
N PRO A 49 3.52 16.16 -7.84
CA PRO A 49 3.65 14.73 -8.06
C PRO A 49 2.30 14.09 -8.40
N ALA A 50 2.31 12.96 -9.10
CA ALA A 50 1.12 12.15 -9.29
C ALA A 50 0.65 11.57 -7.94
N SER A 51 -0.66 11.52 -7.69
CA SER A 51 -1.22 11.01 -6.43
C SER A 51 -1.37 9.49 -6.36
N ARG A 52 -1.25 8.78 -7.50
CA ARG A 52 -1.48 7.34 -7.61
C ARG A 52 -0.63 6.73 -8.72
N SER A 53 -0.32 5.44 -8.59
CA SER A 53 0.24 4.66 -9.71
C SER A 53 -0.89 4.05 -10.54
N TYR A 54 -0.73 4.03 -11.86
CA TYR A 54 -1.73 3.51 -12.80
C TYR A 54 -1.30 2.21 -13.48
N GLY A 55 -0.35 1.48 -12.88
CA GLY A 55 0.30 0.31 -13.51
C GLY A 55 -0.69 -0.80 -13.88
N LEU A 56 -1.65 -1.11 -13.01
CA LEU A 56 -2.66 -2.14 -13.28
C LEU A 56 -3.64 -1.72 -14.39
N GLN A 57 -3.99 -0.44 -14.44
CA GLN A 57 -4.86 0.14 -15.46
C GLN A 57 -4.17 0.18 -16.82
N VAL A 58 -2.87 0.51 -16.86
CA VAL A 58 -2.04 0.43 -18.07
C VAL A 58 -1.91 -1.02 -18.54
N ALA A 59 -1.72 -1.98 -17.63
CA ALA A 59 -1.67 -3.40 -17.96
C ALA A 59 -3.00 -3.90 -18.57
N ALA A 60 -4.14 -3.46 -18.03
CA ALA A 60 -5.45 -3.78 -18.59
C ALA A 60 -5.61 -3.21 -20.01
N LEU A 61 -5.20 -1.96 -20.24
CA LEU A 61 -5.18 -1.34 -21.57
C LEU A 61 -4.25 -2.07 -22.55
N ALA A 62 -3.12 -2.60 -22.07
CA ALA A 62 -2.17 -3.37 -22.87
C ALA A 62 -2.68 -4.79 -23.25
N GLY A 63 -3.90 -5.16 -22.83
CA GLY A 63 -4.51 -6.44 -23.16
C GLY A 63 -4.13 -7.59 -22.23
N VAL A 64 -3.58 -7.30 -21.04
CA VAL A 64 -3.34 -8.33 -20.03
C VAL A 64 -4.68 -8.98 -19.63
N PRO A 65 -4.77 -10.32 -19.54
CA PRO A 65 -6.02 -11.00 -19.23
C PRO A 65 -6.67 -10.51 -17.92
N ARG A 66 -7.99 -10.33 -17.93
CA ARG A 66 -8.74 -9.78 -16.79
C ARG A 66 -8.49 -10.50 -15.46
N HIS A 67 -8.40 -11.83 -15.48
CA HIS A 67 -8.15 -12.61 -14.27
C HIS A 67 -6.74 -12.36 -13.68
N VAL A 68 -5.75 -12.03 -14.51
CA VAL A 68 -4.40 -11.67 -14.07
C VAL A 68 -4.41 -10.30 -13.39
N VAL A 69 -5.07 -9.32 -14.01
CA VAL A 69 -5.20 -7.96 -13.44
C VAL A 69 -5.97 -8.00 -12.12
N ALA A 70 -7.06 -8.78 -12.05
CA ALA A 70 -7.85 -8.95 -10.83
C ALA A 70 -7.00 -9.56 -9.69
N ARG A 71 -6.23 -10.60 -9.98
CA ARG A 71 -5.32 -11.20 -8.99
C ARG A 71 -4.24 -10.22 -8.54
N ALA A 72 -3.66 -9.46 -9.46
CA ALA A 72 -2.65 -8.46 -9.13
C ALA A 72 -3.22 -7.33 -8.25
N ARG A 73 -4.48 -6.94 -8.47
CA ARG A 73 -5.19 -5.99 -7.60
C ARG A 73 -5.33 -6.51 -6.17
N HIS A 74 -5.73 -7.77 -6.00
CA HIS A 74 -5.83 -8.39 -4.67
C HIS A 74 -4.46 -8.44 -3.97
N HIS A 75 -3.37 -8.69 -4.71
CA HIS A 75 -2.02 -8.62 -4.15
C HIS A 75 -1.63 -7.19 -3.76
N LEU A 76 -2.01 -6.18 -4.56
CA LEU A 76 -1.75 -4.77 -4.25
C LEU A 76 -2.49 -4.36 -2.97
N GLU A 77 -3.77 -4.70 -2.82
CA GLU A 77 -4.55 -4.44 -1.62
C GLU A 77 -3.88 -5.06 -0.38
N ALA A 78 -3.41 -6.30 -0.47
CA ALA A 78 -2.67 -6.95 0.62
C ALA A 78 -1.37 -6.21 0.96
N LEU A 79 -0.63 -5.71 -0.02
CA LEU A 79 0.60 -4.93 0.19
C LEU A 79 0.33 -3.54 0.77
N GLU A 80 -0.77 -2.90 0.40
CA GLU A 80 -1.19 -1.60 0.95
C GLU A 80 -1.66 -1.70 2.41
N THR A 81 -2.24 -2.84 2.79
CA THR A 81 -2.65 -3.14 4.19
C THR A 81 -1.48 -3.51 5.10
N LEU A 82 -0.32 -3.89 4.54
CA LEU A 82 0.89 -4.14 5.33
C LEU A 82 1.51 -2.80 5.76
N PRO A 83 1.57 -2.50 7.08
CA PRO A 83 2.15 -1.27 7.56
C PRO A 83 3.66 -1.25 7.24
N GLY A 84 4.05 -0.36 6.32
CA GLY A 84 5.44 -0.16 5.90
C GLY A 84 5.70 -0.23 4.39
N LEU A 85 4.73 -0.66 3.58
CA LEU A 85 4.85 -0.72 2.11
C LEU A 85 3.86 0.18 1.35
N SER A 86 3.06 0.97 2.07
CA SER A 86 2.16 1.93 1.47
C SER A 86 2.96 2.98 0.67
N PRO A 87 2.81 3.08 -0.66
CA PRO A 87 3.53 4.05 -1.48
C PRO A 87 3.10 5.50 -1.20
N SER A 88 2.03 5.69 -0.43
CA SER A 88 1.48 7.01 -0.05
C SER A 88 2.05 7.58 1.25
N ALA A 89 2.91 6.86 1.98
CA ALA A 89 3.48 7.35 3.22
C ALA A 89 4.86 7.98 2.98
N ALA A 90 4.99 9.24 3.38
CA ALA A 90 6.24 10.01 3.45
C ALA A 90 7.39 9.20 4.11
N PRO A 91 8.67 9.57 3.88
CA PRO A 91 9.79 8.74 4.31
C PRO A 91 9.91 8.75 5.83
N THR A 92 9.61 7.63 6.49
CA THR A 92 9.97 7.40 7.89
C THR A 92 11.15 6.45 7.97
N PRO A 93 12.35 6.92 8.37
CA PRO A 93 13.47 6.05 8.70
C PRO A 93 13.25 5.51 10.12
N GLN A 94 12.33 4.55 10.32
CA GLN A 94 12.08 3.98 11.65
C GLN A 94 11.24 2.68 11.64
N LEU A 95 11.62 1.71 10.80
CA LEU A 95 10.91 0.42 10.66
C LEU A 95 10.93 -0.50 11.91
N SER A 96 11.51 -0.08 13.03
CA SER A 96 11.58 -0.93 14.25
C SER A 96 10.87 -0.37 15.49
N LEU A 97 10.29 0.84 15.44
CA LEU A 97 9.66 1.48 16.61
C LEU A 97 8.12 1.55 16.56
N PHE A 98 7.50 1.20 15.43
CA PHE A 98 6.05 1.31 15.23
C PHE A 98 5.37 -0.02 14.91
N ALA A 99 5.95 -1.15 15.31
CA ALA A 99 5.18 -2.39 15.34
C ALA A 99 3.95 -2.13 16.24
N PRO A 100 2.71 -2.23 15.72
CA PRO A 100 1.54 -2.10 16.57
C PRO A 100 1.66 -3.15 17.68
N PRO A 101 1.27 -2.82 18.93
CA PRO A 101 1.29 -3.80 20.00
C PRO A 101 0.52 -5.02 19.53
N GLU A 102 1.15 -6.18 19.66
CA GLU A 102 0.57 -7.44 19.22
C GLU A 102 -0.85 -7.58 19.81
N PRO A 103 -1.87 -7.94 19.00
CA PRO A 103 -3.23 -8.06 19.52
C PRO A 103 -3.28 -9.03 20.70
N GLU A 104 -3.97 -8.66 21.77
CA GLU A 104 -4.05 -9.44 23.02
C GLU A 104 -4.49 -10.90 22.77
N ALA A 105 -5.34 -11.12 21.76
CA ALA A 105 -5.79 -12.44 21.32
C ALA A 105 -4.64 -13.34 20.84
N VAL A 106 -3.63 -12.79 20.15
CA VAL A 106 -2.48 -13.56 19.63
C VAL A 106 -1.53 -13.92 20.78
N ALA A 107 -1.33 -13.01 21.73
CA ALA A 107 -0.56 -13.29 22.94
C ALA A 107 -1.21 -14.43 23.77
N MET A 108 -2.54 -14.44 23.89
CA MET A 108 -3.27 -15.53 24.54
C MET A 108 -3.10 -16.87 23.83
N LEU A 109 -3.19 -16.90 22.50
CA LEU A 109 -3.05 -18.13 21.71
C LEU A 109 -1.68 -18.80 21.91
N ARG A 110 -0.61 -18.02 22.05
CA ARG A 110 0.73 -18.56 22.31
C ARG A 110 0.88 -19.18 23.69
N ALA A 111 0.09 -18.74 24.66
CA ALA A 111 0.13 -19.24 26.03
C ALA A 111 -0.75 -20.49 26.24
N ILE A 112 -1.52 -20.89 25.24
CA ILE A 112 -2.45 -22.03 25.32
C ILE A 112 -1.76 -23.31 24.86
N ASP A 113 -1.89 -24.36 25.66
CA ASP A 113 -1.54 -25.73 25.30
C ASP A 113 -2.82 -26.47 24.86
N PRO A 114 -3.01 -26.72 23.55
CA PRO A 114 -4.25 -27.30 23.03
C PRO A 114 -4.49 -28.74 23.47
N ASP A 115 -3.42 -29.49 23.76
CA ASP A 115 -3.51 -30.92 24.09
C ASP A 115 -3.97 -31.15 25.54
N ARG A 116 -4.04 -30.08 26.34
CA ARG A 116 -4.43 -30.12 27.76
C ARG A 116 -5.82 -29.52 28.02
N LEU A 117 -6.53 -29.09 26.99
CA LEU A 117 -7.86 -28.50 27.12
C LEU A 117 -8.96 -29.56 27.03
N SER A 118 -9.95 -29.46 27.91
CA SER A 118 -11.21 -30.16 27.70
C SER A 118 -12.01 -29.50 26.56
N PRO A 119 -12.93 -30.25 25.91
CA PRO A 119 -13.79 -29.69 24.85
C PRO A 119 -14.60 -28.46 25.28
N ARG A 120 -15.00 -28.40 26.56
CA ARG A 120 -15.75 -27.26 27.11
C ARG A 120 -14.86 -26.03 27.27
N GLU A 121 -13.64 -26.20 27.78
CA GLU A 121 -12.67 -25.11 27.95
C GLU A 121 -12.21 -24.55 26.61
N ALA A 122 -11.99 -25.43 25.63
CA ALA A 122 -11.67 -25.03 24.26
C ALA A 122 -12.77 -24.14 23.66
N LEU A 123 -14.04 -24.54 23.82
CA LEU A 123 -15.17 -23.75 23.32
C LEU A 123 -15.26 -22.38 24.01
N GLU A 124 -15.03 -22.33 25.33
CA GLU A 124 -15.04 -21.08 26.09
C GLU A 124 -13.91 -20.13 25.67
N LEU A 125 -12.73 -20.67 25.36
CA LEU A 125 -11.61 -19.91 24.82
C LEU A 125 -11.92 -19.30 23.46
N VAL A 126 -12.63 -20.02 22.58
CA VAL A 126 -13.06 -19.49 21.27
C VAL A 126 -13.99 -18.27 21.45
N TYR A 127 -14.93 -18.33 22.39
CA TYR A 127 -15.79 -17.18 22.68
C TYR A 127 -14.99 -15.99 23.21
N ARG A 128 -14.08 -16.21 24.17
CA ARG A 128 -13.21 -15.15 24.72
C ARG A 128 -12.31 -14.52 23.66
N LEU A 129 -11.76 -15.31 22.74
CA LEU A 129 -10.93 -14.78 21.66
C LEU A 129 -11.75 -13.94 20.68
N ARG A 130 -12.99 -14.33 20.40
CA ARG A 130 -13.88 -13.57 19.53
C ARG A 130 -14.29 -12.22 20.09
N GLU A 131 -14.43 -12.10 21.40
CA GLU A 131 -14.71 -10.82 22.07
C GLU A 131 -13.52 -9.85 22.04
N ARG A 132 -12.30 -10.37 21.92
CA ARG A 132 -11.05 -9.58 21.94
C ARG A 132 -10.52 -9.24 20.55
N LEU A 133 -11.17 -9.70 19.48
CA LEU A 133 -10.86 -9.28 18.11
C LEU A 133 -11.49 -7.91 17.83
N PRO A 134 -10.75 -6.98 17.18
CA PRO A 134 -11.34 -5.72 16.75
C PRO A 134 -12.44 -5.98 15.70
N PRO A 135 -13.52 -5.18 15.68
CA PRO A 135 -14.58 -5.34 14.69
C PRO A 135 -14.04 -5.08 13.28
N GLY A 136 -14.06 -6.09 12.42
CA GLY A 136 -13.75 -5.97 10.99
C GLY A 136 -12.39 -6.52 10.52
N SER A 137 -11.84 -7.56 11.18
CA SER A 137 -10.76 -8.38 10.61
C SER A 137 -11.31 -9.45 9.66
#